data_AF-A0A9P0FGR2-F1
#
_entry.id   AF-A0A9P0FGR2-F1
#
_cell.length_a   1.000
_cell.length_b   1.000
_cell.length_c   1.000
_cell.angle_alpha   90.00
_cell.angle_beta   90.00
_cell.angle_gamma   90.00
#
_symmetry.space_group_name_H-M   'P 1'
#
loop_
_entity.id
_entity.type
_entity.pdbx_description
1 polymer ?
#
loop_
_entity_poly.entity_id
_entity_poly.type
_entity_poly.pdbx_seq_one_letter_code
_entity_poly.pdbx_strand_id
1 'polypeptide(L)'
;MIVKFIIFVVIIIQVLAKKDDATTELNKLKIKVESEVNTFEENSKKWQQNLFQDVLKFDNKTLEDVNKKIKRIKENVAKLKPKNPKCVDDQKEAISKLDGLGKSFYPCSSQVAGSTERNIGEFQNRVARAKGQLDMLEDRIKGCAENEDCLTAVIRDIKKSNIAKEIEDITGKTEDFVNVKKNELNHCSTVDKVKDRGDEIVNKIRECIDKHY
;
A
#
# COMPACT_ATOMS: atom_id res chain seq x y z
N MET A 1 -29.71 -9.34 62.12
CA MET A 1 -30.22 -8.58 60.96
C MET A 1 -29.24 -7.49 60.52
N ILE A 2 -28.70 -6.70 61.44
CA ILE A 2 -27.71 -5.61 61.16
C ILE A 2 -26.41 -6.13 60.49
N VAL A 3 -25.84 -7.25 60.93
CA VAL A 3 -24.59 -7.80 60.34
C VAL A 3 -24.77 -8.22 58.88
N LYS A 4 -25.91 -8.83 58.52
CA LYS A 4 -26.21 -9.21 57.12
C LYS A 4 -26.40 -7.97 56.23
N PHE A 5 -26.93 -6.88 56.77
CA PHE A 5 -27.12 -5.62 56.06
C PHE A 5 -25.79 -4.90 55.80
N ILE A 6 -24.89 -4.89 56.79
CA ILE A 6 -23.54 -4.30 56.64
C ILE A 6 -22.73 -5.07 55.58
N ILE A 7 -22.77 -6.40 55.58
CA ILE A 7 -22.08 -7.23 54.58
C ILE A 7 -22.60 -6.94 53.17
N PHE A 8 -23.92 -6.80 53.00
CA PHE A 8 -24.54 -6.47 51.72
C PHE A 8 -24.11 -5.10 51.18
N VAL A 9 -24.07 -4.08 52.05
CA VAL A 9 -23.60 -2.72 51.66
C VAL A 9 -22.12 -2.71 51.28
N VAL A 10 -21.27 -3.46 51.99
CA VAL A 10 -19.84 -3.56 51.67
C VAL A 10 -19.60 -4.20 50.30
N ILE A 11 -20.33 -5.27 49.99
CA ILE A 11 -20.23 -5.97 48.68
C ILE A 11 -20.65 -5.04 47.53
N ILE A 12 -21.74 -4.28 47.69
CA ILE A 12 -22.19 -3.32 46.67
C ILE A 12 -21.13 -2.24 46.42
N ILE A 13 -20.53 -1.68 47.48
CA ILE A 13 -19.48 -0.65 47.36
C ILE A 13 -18.25 -1.21 46.64
N GLN A 14 -17.85 -2.45 46.94
CA GLN A 14 -16.71 -3.11 46.30
C GLN A 14 -16.94 -3.34 44.80
N VAL A 15 -18.13 -3.81 44.43
CA VAL A 15 -18.52 -4.03 43.04
C VAL A 15 -18.55 -2.72 42.24
N LEU A 16 -19.11 -1.64 42.81
CA LEU A 16 -19.13 -0.32 42.17
C LEU A 16 -17.71 0.19 41.92
N ALA A 17 -16.82 0.08 42.92
CA ALA A 17 -15.42 0.47 42.77
C ALA A 17 -14.70 -0.33 41.66
N LYS A 18 -14.99 -1.63 41.51
CA LYS A 18 -14.42 -2.44 40.41
C LYS A 18 -14.93 -2.02 39.04
N LYS A 19 -16.20 -1.62 38.95
CA LYS A 19 -16.78 -1.13 37.69
C LYS A 19 -16.12 0.18 37.26
N ASP A 20 -15.84 1.06 38.21
CA ASP A 20 -15.11 2.32 37.96
C ASP A 20 -13.66 2.07 37.53
N ASP A 21 -12.97 1.10 38.17
CA ASP A 21 -11.60 0.70 37.78
C ASP A 21 -11.56 0.11 36.37
N ALA A 22 -12.50 -0.79 36.04
CA ALA A 22 -12.64 -1.36 34.69
C ALA A 22 -12.88 -0.28 33.63
N THR A 23 -13.76 0.68 33.92
CA THR A 23 -14.05 1.81 33.03
C THR A 23 -12.83 2.71 32.84
N THR A 24 -12.10 2.99 33.92
CA THR A 24 -10.88 3.80 33.90
C THR A 24 -9.77 3.16 33.07
N GLU A 25 -9.53 1.86 33.28
CA GLU A 25 -8.52 1.12 32.50
C GLU A 25 -8.94 1.00 31.03
N LEU A 26 -10.22 0.78 30.74
CA LEU A 26 -10.74 0.79 29.37
C LEU A 26 -10.51 2.15 28.70
N ASN A 27 -10.77 3.26 29.39
CA ASN A 27 -10.55 4.60 28.86
C ASN A 27 -9.08 4.88 28.56
N LYS A 28 -8.15 4.43 29.43
CA LYS A 28 -6.71 4.51 29.15
C LYS A 28 -6.33 3.73 27.89
N LEU A 29 -6.89 2.54 27.71
CA LEU A 29 -6.66 1.73 26.51
C LEU A 29 -7.26 2.40 25.26
N LYS A 30 -8.49 2.94 25.34
CA LYS A 30 -9.14 3.67 24.26
C LYS A 30 -8.30 4.83 23.76
N ILE A 31 -7.77 5.67 24.66
CA ILE A 31 -6.90 6.81 24.30
C ILE A 31 -5.68 6.33 23.51
N LYS A 32 -5.03 5.25 23.97
CA LYS A 32 -3.86 4.69 23.26
C LYS A 32 -4.25 4.18 21.88
N VAL A 33 -5.30 3.37 21.78
CA VAL A 33 -5.77 2.82 20.51
C VAL A 33 -6.19 3.93 19.54
N GLU A 34 -6.88 4.96 20.02
CA GLU A 34 -7.30 6.09 19.19
C GLU A 34 -6.09 6.88 18.64
N SER A 35 -5.04 7.07 19.45
CA SER A 35 -3.77 7.64 18.98
C SER A 35 -3.13 6.80 17.87
N GLU A 36 -3.09 5.48 18.01
CA GLU A 36 -2.53 4.58 16.99
C GLU A 36 -3.39 4.55 15.71
N VAL A 37 -4.72 4.56 15.85
CA VAL A 37 -5.64 4.63 14.70
C VAL A 37 -5.45 5.93 13.93
N ASN A 38 -5.40 7.07 14.62
CA ASN A 38 -5.20 8.37 13.98
C ASN A 38 -3.85 8.41 13.24
N THR A 39 -2.80 7.90 13.88
CA THR A 39 -1.47 7.77 13.26
C THR A 39 -1.51 6.91 12.00
N PHE A 40 -2.18 5.75 12.05
CA PHE A 40 -2.37 4.89 10.90
C PHE A 40 -3.16 5.58 9.77
N GLU A 41 -4.26 6.26 10.08
CA GLU A 41 -5.10 6.93 9.08
C GLU A 41 -4.37 8.07 8.37
N GLU A 42 -3.64 8.90 9.11
CA GLU A 42 -2.84 9.98 8.55
C GLU A 42 -1.72 9.45 7.65
N ASN A 43 -0.98 8.47 8.15
CA ASN A 43 0.14 7.88 7.42
C ASN A 43 -0.32 7.10 6.19
N SER A 44 -1.36 6.28 6.29
CA SER A 44 -1.89 5.49 5.16
C SER A 44 -2.37 6.38 4.01
N LYS A 45 -3.10 7.47 4.30
CA LYS A 45 -3.49 8.47 3.30
C LYS A 45 -2.28 9.10 2.63
N LYS A 46 -1.30 9.54 3.42
CA LYS A 46 -0.07 10.16 2.92
C LYS A 46 0.74 9.20 2.05
N TRP A 47 0.91 7.96 2.48
CA TRP A 47 1.64 6.93 1.73
C TRP A 47 0.94 6.59 0.41
N GLN A 48 -0.38 6.41 0.42
CA GLN A 48 -1.17 6.15 -0.78
C GLN A 48 -1.05 7.32 -1.78
N GLN A 49 -1.25 8.56 -1.31
CA GLN A 49 -1.13 9.74 -2.15
C GLN A 49 0.27 9.88 -2.75
N ASN A 50 1.32 9.69 -1.94
CA ASN A 50 2.69 9.76 -2.41
C ASN A 50 2.99 8.70 -3.47
N LEU A 51 2.57 7.45 -3.26
CA LEU A 51 2.79 6.41 -4.26
C LEU A 51 2.04 6.70 -5.57
N PHE A 52 0.80 7.19 -5.52
CA PHE A 52 0.07 7.55 -6.73
C PHE A 52 0.71 8.72 -7.47
N GLN A 53 1.25 9.70 -6.76
CA GLN A 53 2.06 10.76 -7.37
C GLN A 53 3.36 10.21 -7.97
N ASP A 54 4.00 9.26 -7.32
CA ASP A 54 5.21 8.59 -7.84
C ASP A 54 4.90 7.80 -9.12
N VAL A 55 3.76 7.08 -9.18
CA VAL A 55 3.25 6.41 -10.38
C VAL A 55 3.04 7.40 -11.52
N LEU A 56 2.34 8.52 -11.28
CA LEU A 56 2.10 9.54 -12.30
C LEU A 56 3.40 10.18 -12.82
N LYS A 57 4.34 10.49 -11.91
CA LYS A 57 5.65 11.02 -12.28
C LYS A 57 6.45 10.00 -13.08
N PHE A 58 6.44 8.73 -12.66
CA PHE A 58 7.10 7.65 -13.36
C PHE A 58 6.54 7.47 -14.77
N ASP A 59 5.21 7.42 -14.92
CA ASP A 59 4.56 7.24 -16.21
C ASP A 59 4.89 8.37 -17.19
N ASN A 60 4.79 9.63 -16.71
CA ASN A 60 5.10 10.80 -17.53
C ASN A 60 6.57 10.82 -17.97
N LYS A 61 7.49 10.58 -17.04
CA LYS A 61 8.94 10.56 -17.32
C LYS A 61 9.30 9.43 -18.28
N THR A 62 8.80 8.22 -18.01
CA THR A 62 9.08 7.04 -18.84
C THR A 62 8.50 7.23 -20.24
N LEU A 63 7.29 7.76 -20.38
CA LEU A 63 6.69 8.07 -21.67
C LEU A 63 7.52 9.09 -22.45
N GLU A 64 7.98 10.16 -21.79
CA GLU A 64 8.81 11.19 -22.42
C GLU A 64 10.13 10.60 -22.94
N ASP A 65 10.80 9.79 -22.12
CA ASP A 65 12.07 9.15 -22.48
C ASP A 65 11.89 8.12 -23.61
N VAL A 66 10.85 7.31 -23.55
CA VAL A 66 10.45 6.38 -24.62
C VAL A 66 10.21 7.15 -25.93
N ASN A 67 9.41 8.22 -25.90
CA ASN A 67 9.12 9.02 -27.08
C ASN A 67 10.38 9.65 -27.69
N LYS A 68 11.29 10.15 -26.84
CA LYS A 68 12.60 10.65 -27.29
C LYS A 68 13.43 9.56 -27.97
N LYS A 69 13.46 8.34 -27.41
CA LYS A 69 14.17 7.20 -28.02
C LYS A 69 13.58 6.82 -29.36
N ILE A 70 12.27 6.63 -29.42
CA ILE A 70 11.56 6.26 -30.66
C ILE A 70 11.77 7.32 -31.74
N LYS A 71 11.71 8.62 -31.39
CA LYS A 71 11.98 9.70 -32.33
C LYS A 71 13.37 9.58 -32.94
N ARG A 72 14.41 9.38 -32.11
CA ARG A 72 15.79 9.20 -32.60
C ARG A 72 15.95 7.98 -33.51
N ILE A 73 15.30 6.87 -33.17
CA ILE A 73 15.29 5.66 -34.01
C ILE A 73 14.64 5.95 -35.36
N LYS A 74 13.46 6.59 -35.37
CA LYS A 74 12.75 6.99 -36.60
C LYS A 74 13.60 7.94 -37.47
N GLU A 75 14.29 8.91 -36.87
CA GLU A 75 15.22 9.80 -37.58
C GLU A 75 16.42 9.05 -38.19
N ASN A 76 17.00 8.09 -37.47
CA ASN A 76 18.09 7.26 -37.99
C ASN A 76 17.63 6.39 -39.17
N VAL A 77 16.46 5.76 -39.05
CA VAL A 77 15.85 4.98 -40.14
C VAL A 77 15.57 5.88 -41.36
N ALA A 78 15.05 7.09 -41.14
CA ALA A 78 14.77 8.04 -42.23
C ALA A 78 16.03 8.42 -43.01
N LYS A 79 17.19 8.54 -42.35
CA LYS A 79 18.49 8.78 -43.02
C LYS A 79 18.98 7.58 -43.84
N LEU A 80 18.56 6.36 -43.50
CA LEU A 80 18.93 5.14 -44.22
C LEU A 80 18.01 4.83 -45.40
N LYS A 81 16.75 5.30 -45.36
CA LYS A 81 15.75 5.04 -46.41
C LYS A 81 16.19 5.42 -47.84
N PRO A 82 16.86 6.57 -48.09
CA PRO A 82 17.33 6.91 -49.44
C PRO A 82 18.45 5.99 -49.95
N LYS A 83 19.18 5.30 -49.06
CA LYS A 83 20.27 4.38 -49.45
C LYS A 83 19.74 3.06 -49.97
N ASN A 84 18.72 2.50 -49.32
CA ASN A 84 18.02 1.31 -49.79
C ASN A 84 16.61 1.25 -49.17
N PRO A 85 15.55 1.64 -49.91
CA PRO A 85 14.18 1.63 -49.40
C PRO A 85 13.69 0.24 -48.97
N LYS A 86 14.10 -0.81 -49.70
CA LYS A 86 13.68 -2.19 -49.45
C LYS A 86 14.13 -2.67 -48.07
N CYS A 87 15.39 -2.42 -47.71
CA CYS A 87 15.93 -2.76 -46.38
C CYS A 87 15.17 -2.09 -45.23
N VAL A 88 14.65 -0.88 -45.44
CA VAL A 88 13.82 -0.18 -44.44
C VAL A 88 12.41 -0.75 -44.40
N ASP A 89 11.81 -1.03 -45.56
CA ASP A 89 10.47 -1.58 -45.65
C ASP A 89 10.39 -2.98 -45.02
N ASP A 90 11.45 -3.79 -45.14
CA ASP A 90 11.58 -5.10 -44.48
C ASP A 90 11.55 -5.00 -42.94
N GLN A 91 11.86 -3.83 -42.36
CA GLN A 91 11.81 -3.57 -40.92
C GLN A 91 10.61 -2.72 -40.48
N LYS A 92 9.70 -2.35 -41.40
CA LYS A 92 8.56 -1.46 -41.11
C LYS A 92 7.67 -1.96 -39.98
N GLU A 93 7.39 -3.26 -39.95
CA GLU A 93 6.60 -3.85 -38.87
C GLU A 93 7.33 -3.75 -37.53
N ALA A 94 8.64 -4.05 -37.48
CA ALA A 94 9.44 -3.93 -36.26
C ALA A 94 9.47 -2.49 -35.75
N ILE A 95 9.57 -1.50 -36.63
CA ILE A 95 9.52 -0.06 -36.29
C ILE A 95 8.14 0.31 -35.71
N SER A 96 7.05 -0.17 -36.30
CA SER A 96 5.69 0.10 -35.81
C SER A 96 5.44 -0.47 -34.40
N LYS A 97 6.09 -1.59 -34.06
CA LYS A 97 5.97 -2.23 -32.74
C LYS A 97 6.72 -1.51 -31.61
N LEU A 98 7.63 -0.58 -31.93
CA LEU A 98 8.37 0.18 -30.92
C LEU A 98 7.46 1.05 -30.04
N ASP A 99 6.43 1.66 -30.63
CA ASP A 99 5.46 2.47 -29.88
C ASP A 99 4.65 1.60 -28.87
N GLY A 100 4.32 0.36 -29.25
CA GLY A 100 3.65 -0.61 -28.38
C GLY A 100 4.57 -1.11 -27.25
N LEU A 101 5.81 -1.48 -27.58
CA LEU A 101 6.82 -1.87 -26.59
C LEU A 101 7.08 -0.74 -25.59
N GLY A 102 7.17 0.49 -26.09
CA GLY A 102 7.38 1.69 -25.29
C GLY A 102 6.27 1.97 -24.29
N LYS A 103 5.03 1.56 -24.57
CA LYS A 103 3.88 1.72 -23.67
C LYS A 103 3.63 0.50 -22.76
N SER A 104 4.47 -0.53 -22.84
CA SER A 104 4.29 -1.74 -22.02
C SER A 104 4.60 -1.55 -20.53
N PHE A 105 5.07 -0.37 -20.09
CA PHE A 105 5.21 -0.05 -18.67
C PHE A 105 3.87 0.25 -17.99
N TYR A 106 2.85 0.74 -18.73
CA TYR A 106 1.56 1.15 -18.15
C TYR A 106 0.84 0.02 -17.40
N PRO A 107 0.76 -1.22 -17.91
CA PRO A 107 0.18 -2.32 -17.15
C PRO A 107 0.91 -2.57 -15.82
N CYS A 108 2.24 -2.44 -15.80
CA CYS A 108 3.06 -2.64 -14.60
C CYS A 108 2.80 -1.53 -13.56
N SER A 109 2.86 -0.26 -13.97
CA SER A 109 2.62 0.87 -13.06
C SER A 109 1.16 0.91 -12.57
N SER A 110 0.19 0.57 -13.43
CA SER A 110 -1.21 0.41 -13.05
C SER A 110 -1.41 -0.73 -12.03
N GLN A 111 -0.72 -1.86 -12.21
CA GLN A 111 -0.77 -2.97 -11.25
C GLN A 111 -0.17 -2.57 -9.88
N VAL A 112 0.91 -1.78 -9.87
CA VAL A 112 1.47 -1.23 -8.63
C VAL A 112 0.43 -0.35 -7.91
N ALA A 113 -0.22 0.57 -8.62
CA ALA A 113 -1.27 1.43 -8.05
C ALA A 113 -2.46 0.60 -7.52
N GLY A 114 -3.02 -0.29 -8.34
CA GLY A 114 -4.19 -1.08 -7.97
C GLY A 114 -3.91 -2.15 -6.91
N SER A 115 -2.69 -2.70 -6.84
CA SER A 115 -2.30 -3.57 -5.72
C SER A 115 -2.16 -2.78 -4.42
N THR A 116 -1.68 -1.54 -4.49
CA THR A 116 -1.52 -0.68 -3.31
C THR A 116 -2.86 -0.31 -2.70
N GLU A 117 -3.80 0.16 -3.52
CA GLU A 117 -5.14 0.52 -3.06
C GLU A 117 -5.82 -0.65 -2.32
N ARG A 118 -5.75 -1.85 -2.90
CA ARG A 118 -6.34 -3.05 -2.29
C ARG A 118 -5.69 -3.40 -0.96
N ASN A 119 -4.36 -3.45 -0.88
CA ASN A 119 -3.66 -3.84 0.35
C ASN A 119 -3.81 -2.79 1.46
N ILE A 120 -3.81 -1.49 1.14
CA ILE A 120 -4.12 -0.45 2.12
C ILE A 120 -5.55 -0.61 2.64
N GLY A 121 -6.52 -0.92 1.77
CA GLY A 121 -7.89 -1.24 2.19
C GLY A 121 -7.95 -2.46 3.13
N GLU A 122 -7.15 -3.49 2.88
CA GLU A 122 -7.03 -4.65 3.78
C GLU A 122 -6.44 -4.27 5.15
N PHE A 123 -5.41 -3.42 5.18
CA PHE A 123 -4.85 -2.91 6.44
C PHE A 123 -5.85 -2.05 7.21
N GLN A 124 -6.61 -1.18 6.52
CA GLN A 124 -7.70 -0.40 7.11
C GLN A 124 -8.74 -1.31 7.77
N ASN A 125 -9.15 -2.37 7.08
CA ASN A 125 -10.08 -3.35 7.62
C ASN A 125 -9.53 -4.07 8.86
N ARG A 126 -8.22 -4.33 8.92
CA ARG A 126 -7.57 -4.93 10.10
C ARG A 126 -7.55 -3.98 11.28
N VAL A 127 -7.22 -2.70 11.06
CA VAL A 127 -7.26 -1.66 12.10
C VAL A 127 -8.69 -1.48 12.63
N ALA A 128 -9.69 -1.46 11.76
CA ALA A 128 -11.10 -1.38 12.17
C ALA A 128 -11.52 -2.58 13.04
N ARG A 129 -11.08 -3.81 12.69
CA ARG A 129 -11.32 -5.00 13.53
C ARG A 129 -10.62 -4.92 14.88
N ALA A 130 -9.37 -4.47 14.92
CA ALA A 130 -8.63 -4.28 16.17
C ALA A 130 -9.33 -3.24 17.06
N LYS A 131 -9.79 -2.12 16.48
CA LYS A 131 -10.60 -1.11 17.19
C LYS A 131 -11.90 -1.71 17.73
N GLY A 132 -12.61 -2.53 16.96
CA GLY A 132 -13.85 -3.18 17.40
C GLY A 132 -13.69 -4.13 18.61
N GLN A 133 -12.47 -4.58 18.92
CA GLN A 133 -12.21 -5.33 20.15
C GLN A 133 -12.39 -4.45 21.41
N LEU A 134 -12.26 -3.13 21.31
CA LEU A 134 -12.57 -2.21 22.40
C LEU A 134 -14.06 -2.21 22.74
N ASP A 135 -14.91 -2.24 21.72
CA ASP A 135 -16.37 -2.26 21.91
C ASP A 135 -16.78 -3.57 22.62
N MET A 136 -16.14 -4.69 22.27
CA MET A 136 -16.34 -5.96 22.97
C MET A 136 -15.91 -5.90 24.45
N LEU A 137 -14.81 -5.22 24.77
CA LEU A 137 -14.39 -5.01 26.16
C LEU A 137 -15.40 -4.12 26.91
N GLU A 138 -15.90 -3.07 26.26
CA GLU A 138 -16.93 -2.20 26.82
C GLU A 138 -18.23 -2.95 27.12
N ASP A 139 -18.70 -3.75 26.17
CA ASP A 139 -19.91 -4.56 26.33
C ASP A 139 -19.74 -5.61 27.43
N ARG A 140 -18.53 -6.17 27.59
CA ARG A 140 -18.22 -7.06 28.72
C ARG A 140 -18.30 -6.34 30.07
N ILE A 141 -17.81 -5.10 30.18
CA ILE A 141 -17.98 -4.31 31.41
C ILE A 141 -19.46 -4.09 31.71
N LYS A 142 -20.26 -3.71 30.70
CA LYS A 142 -21.71 -3.49 30.85
C LYS A 142 -22.44 -4.78 31.24
N GLY A 143 -22.06 -5.90 30.64
CA GLY A 143 -22.66 -7.22 30.82
C GLY A 143 -22.31 -7.93 32.14
N CYS A 144 -21.26 -7.50 32.85
CA CYS A 144 -20.86 -8.13 34.10
C CYS A 144 -21.85 -7.94 35.27
N ALA A 145 -22.95 -7.18 35.12
CA ALA A 145 -24.09 -7.08 36.06
C ALA A 145 -23.73 -7.24 37.56
N GLU A 146 -22.90 -6.33 38.08
CA GLU A 146 -22.48 -6.29 39.49
C GLU A 146 -21.67 -7.51 40.00
N ASN A 147 -21.12 -8.32 39.10
CA ASN A 147 -20.25 -9.45 39.45
C ASN A 147 -18.78 -9.00 39.56
N GLU A 148 -18.23 -9.03 40.78
CA GLU A 148 -16.87 -8.61 41.08
C GLU A 148 -15.79 -9.43 40.35
N ASP A 149 -15.98 -10.76 40.27
CA ASP A 149 -15.03 -11.67 39.61
C ASP A 149 -15.02 -11.43 38.09
N CYS A 150 -16.19 -11.19 37.51
CA CYS A 150 -16.35 -10.82 36.10
C CYS A 150 -15.60 -9.52 35.79
N LEU A 151 -15.83 -8.47 36.59
CA LEU A 151 -15.16 -7.17 36.42
C LEU A 151 -13.64 -7.30 36.59
N THR A 152 -13.18 -8.08 37.58
CA THR A 152 -11.75 -8.35 37.80
C THR A 152 -11.11 -9.08 36.62
N ALA A 153 -11.82 -10.03 36.01
CA ALA A 153 -11.37 -10.70 34.79
C ALA A 153 -11.28 -9.72 33.60
N VAL A 154 -12.29 -8.85 33.41
CA VAL A 154 -12.26 -7.85 32.34
C VAL A 154 -11.13 -6.84 32.51
N ILE A 155 -10.88 -6.35 33.73
CA ILE A 155 -9.71 -5.48 34.03
C ILE A 155 -8.41 -6.16 33.65
N ARG A 156 -8.25 -7.45 33.96
CA ARG A 156 -7.06 -8.22 33.59
C ARG A 156 -6.90 -8.31 32.08
N ASP A 157 -7.98 -8.53 31.35
CA ASP A 157 -7.97 -8.62 29.89
C ASP A 157 -7.62 -7.27 29.26
N ILE A 158 -8.17 -6.16 29.76
CA ILE A 158 -7.83 -4.79 29.33
C ILE A 158 -6.34 -4.53 29.53
N LYS A 159 -5.79 -4.83 30.71
CA LYS A 159 -4.37 -4.61 31.03
C LYS A 159 -3.42 -5.46 30.19
N LYS A 160 -3.87 -6.63 29.73
CA LYS A 160 -3.11 -7.53 28.85
C LYS A 160 -3.37 -7.30 27.36
N SER A 161 -4.28 -6.38 27.03
CA SER A 161 -4.67 -6.12 25.65
C SER A 161 -3.48 -5.65 24.82
N ASN A 162 -3.34 -6.25 23.64
CA ASN A 162 -2.34 -5.92 22.64
C ASN A 162 -2.90 -5.10 21.46
N ILE A 163 -4.14 -4.59 21.55
CA ILE A 163 -4.82 -3.88 20.45
C ILE A 163 -3.97 -2.72 19.91
N ALA A 164 -3.45 -1.86 20.80
CA ALA A 164 -2.64 -0.71 20.39
C ALA A 164 -1.38 -1.17 19.63
N LYS A 165 -0.68 -2.17 20.16
CA LYS A 165 0.50 -2.75 19.52
C LYS A 165 0.18 -3.42 18.19
N GLU A 166 -0.98 -4.08 18.07
CA GLU A 166 -1.40 -4.66 16.79
C GLU A 166 -1.59 -3.59 15.70
N ILE A 167 -2.16 -2.44 16.07
CA ILE A 167 -2.35 -1.30 15.14
C ILE A 167 -1.00 -0.67 14.78
N GLU A 168 -0.10 -0.51 15.75
CA GLU A 168 1.29 -0.08 15.52
C GLU A 168 2.01 -1.03 14.54
N ASP A 169 1.93 -2.34 14.76
CA ASP A 169 2.51 -3.37 13.89
C ASP A 169 1.90 -3.34 12.48
N ILE A 170 0.59 -3.08 12.35
CA ILE A 170 -0.08 -2.91 11.05
C ILE A 170 0.42 -1.65 10.35
N THR A 171 0.65 -0.57 11.10
CA THR A 171 1.19 0.69 10.58
C THR A 171 2.57 0.47 9.98
N GLY A 172 3.48 -0.17 10.73
CA GLY A 172 4.81 -0.51 10.21
C GLY A 172 4.77 -1.40 8.97
N LYS A 173 3.91 -2.45 8.97
CA LYS A 173 3.73 -3.32 7.79
C LYS A 173 3.20 -2.57 6.56
N THR A 174 2.36 -1.56 6.77
CA THR A 174 1.81 -0.74 5.69
C THR A 174 2.89 0.15 5.08
N GLU A 175 3.76 0.73 5.92
CA GLU A 175 4.92 1.49 5.47
C GLU A 175 5.87 0.63 4.61
N ASP A 176 6.27 -0.52 5.15
CA ASP A 176 7.16 -1.47 4.47
C ASP A 176 6.58 -1.89 3.12
N PHE A 177 5.29 -2.23 3.09
CA PHE A 177 4.60 -2.60 1.87
C PHE A 177 4.65 -1.47 0.82
N VAL A 178 4.37 -0.22 1.21
CA VAL A 178 4.42 0.92 0.27
C VAL A 178 5.85 1.14 -0.24
N ASN A 179 6.86 1.00 0.62
CA ASN A 179 8.26 1.11 0.21
C ASN A 179 8.65 0.02 -0.80
N VAL A 180 8.18 -1.22 -0.62
CA VAL A 180 8.35 -2.30 -1.60
C VAL A 180 7.68 -1.93 -2.92
N LYS A 181 6.47 -1.36 -2.91
CA LYS A 181 5.76 -0.94 -4.12
C LYS A 181 6.46 0.20 -4.88
N LYS A 182 7.09 1.14 -4.18
CA LYS A 182 7.96 2.15 -4.80
C LYS A 182 9.14 1.52 -5.52
N ASN A 183 9.75 0.49 -4.93
CA ASN A 183 10.85 -0.22 -5.57
C ASN A 183 10.37 -1.01 -6.79
N GLU A 184 9.22 -1.69 -6.72
CA GLU A 184 8.61 -2.39 -7.86
C GLU A 184 8.36 -1.43 -9.04
N LEU A 185 7.86 -0.22 -8.78
CA LEU A 185 7.61 0.79 -9.81
C LEU A 185 8.86 1.12 -10.64
N ASN A 186 10.02 1.25 -10.00
CA ASN A 186 11.28 1.55 -10.69
C ASN A 186 11.71 0.44 -11.67
N HIS A 187 11.26 -0.80 -11.45
CA HIS A 187 11.54 -1.94 -12.33
C HIS A 187 10.55 -2.05 -13.50
N CYS A 188 9.51 -1.21 -13.56
CA CYS A 188 8.54 -1.20 -14.66
C CYS A 188 9.09 -0.54 -15.94
N SER A 189 10.25 0.13 -15.90
CA SER A 189 10.76 0.91 -17.02
C SER A 189 11.04 0.06 -18.26
N THR A 190 10.68 0.60 -19.42
CA THR A 190 10.88 -0.05 -20.73
C THR A 190 11.84 0.73 -21.63
N VAL A 191 12.43 1.83 -21.15
CA VAL A 191 13.29 2.73 -21.93
C VAL A 191 14.45 1.97 -22.57
N ASP A 192 15.14 1.12 -21.80
CA ASP A 192 16.28 0.35 -22.31
C ASP A 192 15.83 -0.73 -23.29
N LYS A 193 14.70 -1.40 -23.07
CA LYS A 193 14.13 -2.37 -24.03
C LYS A 193 13.81 -1.72 -25.37
N VAL A 194 13.27 -0.50 -25.36
CA VAL A 194 12.99 0.27 -26.58
C VAL A 194 14.29 0.67 -27.27
N LYS A 195 15.30 1.12 -26.50
CA LYS A 195 16.62 1.47 -27.03
C LYS A 195 17.26 0.27 -27.71
N ASP A 196 17.38 -0.85 -27.01
CA ASP A 196 18.07 -2.05 -27.51
C ASP A 196 17.37 -2.60 -28.76
N ARG A 197 16.04 -2.66 -28.75
CA ARG A 197 15.28 -3.09 -29.93
C ARG A 197 15.41 -2.11 -31.09
N GLY A 198 15.47 -0.81 -30.81
CA GLY A 198 15.70 0.22 -31.80
C GLY A 198 17.07 0.14 -32.46
N ASP A 199 18.11 -0.07 -31.64
CA ASP A 199 19.50 -0.21 -32.11
C ASP A 199 19.65 -1.48 -32.97
N GLU A 200 19.00 -2.59 -32.58
CA GLU A 200 18.93 -3.81 -33.39
C GLU A 200 18.31 -3.56 -34.77
N ILE A 201 17.19 -2.83 -34.83
CA ILE A 201 16.52 -2.48 -36.10
C ILE A 201 17.45 -1.65 -36.99
N VAL A 202 18.09 -0.62 -36.43
CA VAL A 202 18.99 0.26 -37.18
C VAL A 202 20.19 -0.53 -37.72
N ASN A 203 20.75 -1.44 -36.92
CA ASN A 203 21.87 -2.27 -37.34
C ASN A 203 21.48 -3.25 -38.44
N LYS A 204 20.32 -3.92 -38.35
CA LYS A 204 19.82 -4.80 -39.42
C LYS A 204 19.63 -4.07 -40.74
N ILE A 205 19.14 -2.83 -40.71
CA ILE A 205 19.00 -2.00 -41.92
C ILE A 205 20.38 -1.70 -42.51
N ARG A 206 21.37 -1.33 -41.68
CA ARG A 206 22.75 -1.07 -42.13
C ARG A 206 23.38 -2.30 -42.77
N GLU A 207 23.32 -3.45 -42.10
CA GLU A 207 23.84 -4.71 -42.63
C GLU A 207 23.18 -5.12 -43.95
N CYS A 208 21.87 -4.85 -44.11
CA CYS A 208 21.18 -5.07 -45.37
C CYS A 208 21.69 -4.14 -46.48
N ILE A 209 21.88 -2.85 -46.18
CA ILE A 209 22.45 -1.88 -47.13
C ILE A 209 23.86 -2.32 -47.57
N ASP A 210 24.72 -2.68 -46.62
CA ASP A 210 26.12 -3.04 -46.89
C ASP A 210 26.25 -4.34 -47.72
N LYS A 211 25.23 -5.21 -47.72
CA LYS A 211 25.19 -6.42 -48.59
C LYS A 211 24.76 -6.13 -50.02
N HIS A 212 24.20 -4.95 -50.27
CA HIS A 212 23.69 -4.53 -51.58
C HIS A 212 24.59 -3.49 -52.28
N TYR A 213 25.74 -3.18 -51.68
CA TYR A 213 26.82 -2.33 -52.19
C TYR A 213 28.14 -3.09 -52.19
#